data_AF-A0A453KAE9-F1
#
_entry.id   AF-A0A453KAE9-F1
#
_cell.length_a   1.000
_cell.length_b   1.000
_cell.length_c   1.000
_cell.angle_alpha   90.00
_cell.angle_beta   90.00
_cell.angle_gamma   90.00
#
_symmetry.space_group_name_H-M   'P 1'
#
loop_
_entity.id
_entity.type
_entity.pdbx_description
1 polymer ?
#
loop_
_entity_poly.entity_id
_entity_poly.type
_entity_poly.pdbx_seq_one_letter_code
_entity_poly.pdbx_strand_id
1 'polypeptide(L)'
;MQKVQTRITLFRNTEIDKWQRKTQVTTGAAALKGRLHAFNQNISDQVAGYMRDPSRMINRMYLRKSDVGVFGEGKDVEGDPELIDDSEFYHQLLKEFLESCDTGASESAFYALRKKQHKKRKLVDRRASKSRKIRYSVHEKIANFMAPVPMTVPPMASKLFENLFGMGNQKA
;
A
#
# COMPACT_ATOMS: atom_id res chain seq x y z
N MET A 1 14.62 -15.40 35.92
CA MET A 1 14.18 -14.08 35.41
C MET A 1 13.18 -13.36 36.32
N GLN A 2 12.09 -14.00 36.77
CA GLN A 2 11.04 -13.33 37.57
C GLN A 2 11.54 -12.64 38.86
N LYS A 3 12.49 -13.24 39.60
CA LYS A 3 13.05 -12.67 40.84
C LYS A 3 13.87 -11.38 40.64
N VAL A 4 14.50 -11.20 39.47
CA VAL A 4 15.24 -9.98 39.12
C VAL A 4 14.27 -8.89 38.72
N GLN A 5 13.22 -9.26 37.99
CA GLN A 5 12.19 -8.34 37.56
C GLN A 5 11.47 -7.69 38.74
N THR A 6 11.10 -8.47 39.76
CA THR A 6 10.42 -7.95 40.96
C THR A 6 11.26 -6.94 41.74
N ARG A 7 12.59 -7.15 41.85
CA ARG A 7 13.48 -6.22 42.57
C ARG A 7 13.58 -4.85 41.91
N ILE A 8 13.57 -4.78 40.59
CA ILE A 8 13.74 -3.53 39.83
C ILE A 8 12.39 -2.86 39.52
N THR A 9 11.27 -3.56 39.70
CA THR A 9 9.93 -3.08 39.30
C THR A 9 9.60 -1.72 39.89
N LEU A 10 9.87 -1.50 41.18
CA LEU A 10 9.59 -0.21 41.84
C LEU A 10 10.39 0.92 41.19
N PHE A 11 11.71 0.77 41.10
CA PHE A 11 12.61 1.76 40.48
C PHE A 11 12.25 2.03 39.01
N ARG A 12 11.99 0.97 38.24
CA ARG A 12 11.60 1.06 36.84
C ARG A 12 10.32 1.88 36.69
N ASN A 13 9.27 1.54 37.44
CA ASN A 13 7.99 2.24 37.34
C ASN A 13 8.15 3.72 37.72
N THR A 14 8.88 4.01 38.81
CA THR A 14 9.10 5.41 39.25
C THR A 14 9.84 6.24 38.22
N GLU A 15 10.90 5.70 37.60
CA GLU A 15 11.66 6.44 36.60
C GLU A 15 10.89 6.57 35.28
N ILE A 16 10.17 5.54 34.82
CA ILE A 16 9.34 5.61 33.62
C ILE A 16 8.26 6.69 33.77
N ASP A 17 7.52 6.72 34.87
CA ASP A 17 6.45 7.68 35.08
C ASP A 17 6.99 9.11 35.24
N LYS A 18 8.20 9.26 35.78
CA LYS A 18 8.92 10.54 35.87
C LYS A 18 9.33 11.05 34.49
N TRP A 19 9.87 10.19 33.64
CA TRP A 19 10.22 10.55 32.26
C TRP A 19 8.98 10.85 31.42
N GLN A 20 7.89 10.08 31.58
CA GLN A 20 6.60 10.40 30.96
C GLN A 20 6.14 11.81 31.31
N ARG A 21 6.09 12.15 32.61
CA ARG A 21 5.68 13.48 33.08
C ARG A 21 6.57 14.58 32.49
N LYS A 22 7.88 14.36 32.45
CA LYS A 22 8.84 15.31 31.88
C LYS A 22 8.59 15.53 30.39
N THR A 23 8.40 14.46 29.62
CA THR A 23 8.09 14.53 28.19
C THR A 23 6.79 15.28 27.93
N GLN A 24 5.71 15.00 28.69
CA GLN A 24 4.42 15.69 28.54
C GLN A 24 4.51 17.21 28.79
N VAL A 25 5.38 17.63 29.72
CA VAL A 25 5.62 19.06 30.02
C VAL A 25 6.43 19.71 28.90
N THR A 26 7.46 19.03 28.37
CA THR A 26 8.34 19.58 27.33
C THR A 26 7.67 19.67 25.95
N THR A 27 6.79 18.73 25.59
CA THR A 27 6.10 18.74 24.29
C THR A 27 4.86 19.63 24.24
N GLY A 28 4.51 20.32 25.34
CA GLY A 28 3.25 21.08 25.44
C GLY A 28 2.00 20.19 25.51
N ALA A 29 2.15 18.86 25.55
CA ALA A 29 1.07 17.89 25.64
C ALA A 29 0.23 18.02 26.93
N ALA A 30 0.75 18.70 27.96
CA ALA A 30 -0.02 19.10 29.14
C ALA A 30 -1.26 19.97 28.79
N ALA A 31 -1.23 20.73 27.69
CA ALA A 31 -2.39 21.50 27.20
C ALA A 31 -3.46 20.62 26.49
N LEU A 32 -3.08 19.41 26.05
CA LEU A 32 -3.95 18.44 25.37
C LEU A 32 -4.60 17.43 26.34
N LYS A 33 -4.22 17.48 27.62
CA LYS A 33 -4.60 16.54 28.70
C LYS A 33 -6.11 16.39 28.94
N GLY A 34 -6.94 17.30 28.43
CA GLY A 34 -8.39 17.24 28.54
C GLY A 34 -9.12 16.38 27.49
N ARG A 35 -8.47 15.96 26.39
CA ARG A 35 -9.17 15.33 25.25
C ARG A 35 -9.04 13.82 25.13
N LEU A 36 -8.08 13.18 25.82
CA LEU A 36 -7.79 11.76 25.65
C LEU A 36 -7.53 11.07 27.00
N HIS A 37 -8.39 10.09 27.32
CA HIS A 37 -8.33 9.33 28.58
C HIS A 37 -6.99 8.58 28.78
N ALA A 38 -6.32 8.20 27.70
CA ALA A 38 -5.01 7.54 27.72
C ALA A 38 -3.88 8.42 28.31
N PHE A 39 -4.03 9.75 28.32
CA PHE A 39 -3.01 10.66 28.86
C PHE A 39 -3.19 10.96 30.35
N ASN A 40 -4.27 10.49 30.97
CA ASN A 40 -4.60 10.74 32.38
C ASN A 40 -4.15 9.61 33.32
N GLN A 41 -3.47 8.59 32.81
CA GLN A 41 -2.93 7.48 33.62
C GLN A 41 -1.40 7.37 33.43
N ASN A 42 -0.71 6.91 34.47
CA ASN A 42 0.72 6.60 34.37
C ASN A 42 0.93 5.41 33.43
N ILE A 43 2.03 5.40 32.68
CA ILE A 43 2.39 4.29 31.79
C ILE A 43 2.50 2.99 32.59
N SER A 44 3.04 3.05 33.81
CA SER A 44 3.13 1.88 34.69
C SER A 44 1.76 1.25 34.98
N ASP A 45 0.74 2.06 35.25
CA ASP A 45 -0.64 1.63 35.54
C ASP A 45 -1.32 1.05 34.29
N GLN A 46 -1.10 1.67 33.12
CA GLN A 46 -1.61 1.17 31.85
C GLN A 46 -1.02 -0.20 31.51
N VAL A 47 0.29 -0.34 31.62
CA VAL A 47 0.98 -1.62 31.38
C VAL A 47 0.51 -2.68 32.37
N ALA A 48 0.34 -2.33 33.66
CA ALA A 48 -0.21 -3.25 34.65
C ALA A 48 -1.64 -3.69 34.32
N GLY A 49 -2.46 -2.79 33.79
CA GLY A 49 -3.81 -3.10 33.29
C GLY A 49 -3.78 -4.08 32.12
N TYR A 50 -2.95 -3.84 31.11
CA TYR A 50 -2.81 -4.74 29.96
C TYR A 50 -2.22 -6.11 30.33
N MET A 51 -1.26 -6.14 31.25
CA MET A 51 -0.64 -7.37 31.73
C MET A 51 -1.57 -8.22 32.62
N ARG A 52 -2.72 -7.68 33.04
CA ARG A 52 -3.72 -8.41 33.83
C ARG A 52 -4.50 -9.42 32.98
N ASP A 53 -4.74 -9.10 31.72
CA ASP A 53 -5.31 -10.00 30.71
C ASP A 53 -4.61 -9.76 29.35
N PRO A 54 -3.40 -10.32 29.18
CA PRO A 54 -2.62 -10.13 27.96
C PRO A 54 -3.26 -10.84 26.77
N SER A 55 -4.04 -11.90 27.02
CA SER A 55 -4.69 -12.74 26.01
C SER A 55 -5.57 -11.92 25.07
N ARG A 56 -6.32 -10.95 25.61
CA ARG A 56 -7.14 -10.05 24.78
C ARG A 56 -6.33 -9.22 23.79
N MET A 57 -5.19 -8.69 24.23
CA MET A 57 -4.31 -7.89 23.38
C MET A 57 -3.59 -8.76 22.36
N ILE A 58 -3.05 -9.88 22.81
CA ILE A 58 -2.35 -10.85 21.98
C ILE A 58 -3.26 -11.36 20.85
N ASN A 59 -4.51 -11.70 21.16
CA ASN A 59 -5.49 -12.16 20.17
C ASN A 59 -5.91 -11.07 19.16
N ARG A 60 -5.74 -9.79 19.49
CA ARG A 60 -5.91 -8.69 18.52
C ARG A 60 -4.68 -8.49 17.65
N MET A 61 -3.50 -8.76 18.20
CA MET A 61 -2.22 -8.59 17.49
C MET A 61 -1.91 -9.74 16.54
N TYR A 62 -2.53 -10.91 16.67
CA TYR A 62 -2.33 -11.97 15.69
C TYR A 62 -3.05 -11.67 14.38
N LEU A 63 -2.35 -11.88 13.27
CA LEU A 63 -2.92 -11.73 11.94
C LEU A 63 -4.08 -12.72 11.81
N ARG A 64 -5.29 -12.17 11.71
CA ARG A 64 -6.43 -12.96 11.28
C ARG A 64 -6.19 -13.28 9.82
N LYS A 65 -5.98 -14.57 9.50
CA LYS A 65 -5.92 -15.03 8.11
C LYS A 65 -7.11 -14.38 7.37
N SER A 66 -6.76 -13.51 6.43
CA SER A 66 -7.64 -12.55 5.77
C SER A 66 -8.89 -13.20 5.17
N ASP A 67 -9.94 -12.39 4.95
CA ASP A 67 -11.24 -12.64 4.30
C ASP A 67 -11.22 -13.39 2.94
N VAL A 68 -10.07 -13.89 2.48
CA VAL A 68 -9.97 -14.84 1.38
C VAL A 68 -10.07 -16.24 1.96
N GLY A 69 -11.31 -16.73 2.09
CA GLY A 69 -11.55 -18.14 2.40
C GLY A 69 -10.91 -19.02 1.33
N VAL A 70 -9.85 -19.74 1.68
CA VAL A 70 -9.42 -20.90 0.91
C VAL A 70 -10.58 -21.89 0.98
N PHE A 71 -11.18 -22.19 -0.18
CA PHE A 71 -12.33 -23.08 -0.28
C PHE A 71 -11.94 -24.46 0.30
N GLY A 72 -12.50 -24.83 1.45
CA GLY A 72 -12.40 -26.17 2.03
C GLY A 72 -11.77 -26.29 3.42
N GLU A 73 -11.13 -25.26 3.97
CA GLU A 73 -10.64 -25.32 5.35
C GLU A 73 -11.60 -24.67 6.34
N GLY A 74 -11.87 -25.39 7.43
CA GLY A 74 -12.73 -24.93 8.53
C GLY A 74 -12.24 -23.61 9.10
N LYS A 75 -13.18 -22.79 9.58
CA LYS A 75 -12.90 -21.52 10.25
C LYS A 75 -12.12 -21.75 11.54
N ASP A 76 -10.80 -21.88 11.45
CA ASP A 76 -9.92 -21.65 12.58
C ASP A 76 -9.78 -20.13 12.74
N VAL A 77 -10.59 -19.58 13.66
CA VAL A 77 -10.70 -18.16 13.99
C VAL A 77 -9.52 -17.68 14.85
N GLU A 78 -8.59 -18.59 15.17
CA GLU A 78 -7.42 -18.35 15.98
C GLU A 78 -6.27 -17.90 15.05
N GLY A 79 -5.86 -16.64 15.19
CA GLY A 79 -4.81 -16.05 14.36
C GLY A 79 -3.48 -16.78 14.53
N ASP A 80 -2.61 -16.67 13.54
CA ASP A 80 -1.30 -17.34 13.55
C ASP A 80 -0.42 -16.78 14.70
N PRO A 81 -0.02 -17.60 15.69
CA PRO A 81 0.81 -17.15 16.80
C PRO A 81 2.18 -16.63 16.39
N GLU A 82 2.68 -17.02 15.21
CA GLU A 82 3.97 -16.60 14.68
C GLU A 82 3.89 -15.28 13.88
N LEU A 83 2.67 -14.83 13.53
CA LEU A 83 2.45 -13.71 12.62
C LEU A 83 1.71 -12.56 13.32
N ILE A 84 2.47 -11.56 13.73
CA ILE A 84 1.99 -10.35 14.40
C ILE A 84 1.57 -9.31 13.36
N ASP A 85 0.33 -8.85 13.42
CA ASP A 85 -0.21 -7.70 12.68
C ASP A 85 -0.22 -6.45 13.58
N ASP A 86 0.80 -5.60 13.42
CA ASP A 86 0.92 -4.33 14.13
C ASP A 86 0.27 -3.16 13.36
N SER A 87 -0.49 -3.44 12.29
CA SER A 87 -1.07 -2.41 11.43
C SER A 87 -1.94 -1.42 12.21
N GLU A 88 -2.82 -1.88 13.10
CA GLU A 88 -3.69 -0.99 13.88
C GLU A 88 -2.87 -0.05 14.79
N PHE A 89 -1.82 -0.58 15.42
CA PHE A 89 -0.91 0.18 16.26
C PHE A 89 -0.10 1.20 15.44
N TYR A 90 0.43 0.81 14.28
CA TYR A 90 1.12 1.71 13.37
C TYR A 90 0.20 2.85 12.89
N HIS A 91 -1.05 2.54 12.52
CA HIS A 91 -2.02 3.56 12.12
C HIS A 91 -2.32 4.54 13.25
N GLN A 92 -2.40 4.08 14.50
CA GLN A 92 -2.61 4.94 15.65
C GLN A 92 -1.41 5.86 15.90
N LEU A 93 -0.18 5.34 15.86
CA LEU A 93 1.04 6.14 15.97
C LEU A 93 1.16 7.17 14.84
N LEU A 94 0.83 6.77 13.61
CA LEU A 94 0.85 7.65 12.45
C LEU A 94 -0.20 8.76 12.58
N LYS A 95 -1.40 8.42 13.04
CA LYS A 95 -2.47 9.39 13.29
C LYS A 95 -2.07 10.40 14.36
N GLU A 96 -1.55 9.93 15.50
CA GLU A 96 -1.08 10.77 16.59
C GLU A 96 0.09 11.67 16.15
N PHE A 97 1.02 11.14 15.36
CA PHE A 97 2.12 11.92 14.77
C PHE A 97 1.59 13.05 13.88
N LEU A 98 0.63 12.76 13.00
CA LEU A 98 0.02 13.76 12.13
C LEU A 98 -0.75 14.82 12.92
N GLU A 99 -1.54 14.40 13.91
CA GLU A 99 -2.28 15.31 14.80
C GLU A 99 -1.32 16.20 15.63
N SER A 100 -0.15 15.68 16.03
CA SER A 100 0.88 16.46 16.74
C SER A 100 1.60 17.47 15.85
N CYS A 101 1.72 17.20 14.54
CA CYS A 101 2.31 18.10 13.55
C CYS A 101 1.45 19.35 13.31
N ASP A 102 0.11 19.23 13.38
CA ASP A 102 -0.82 20.35 13.18
C ASP A 102 -0.68 21.46 14.23
N THR A 103 -0.09 21.15 15.40
CA THR A 103 0.24 22.12 16.45
C THR A 103 1.48 22.98 16.20
N GLY A 104 1.99 23.04 14.96
CA GLY A 104 2.98 24.02 14.52
C GLY A 104 4.38 23.46 14.18
N ALA A 105 4.51 22.15 13.98
CA ALA A 105 5.78 21.52 13.64
C ALA A 105 5.82 21.02 12.19
N SER A 106 6.48 21.82 11.35
CA SER A 106 7.10 21.48 10.06
C SER A 106 6.17 21.08 8.91
N GLU A 107 5.70 22.10 8.20
CA GLU A 107 5.10 22.05 6.86
C GLU A 107 5.88 21.14 5.87
N SER A 108 7.19 20.96 6.10
CA SER A 108 8.06 20.08 5.31
C SER A 108 7.78 18.58 5.48
N ALA A 109 7.34 18.12 6.66
CA ALA A 109 7.00 16.72 6.93
C ALA A 109 5.69 16.35 6.21
N PHE A 110 4.70 17.25 6.25
CA PHE A 110 3.45 17.12 5.51
C PHE A 110 3.67 17.12 3.99
N TYR A 111 4.56 18.00 3.49
CA TYR A 111 4.94 18.03 2.07
C TYR A 111 5.62 16.73 1.62
N ALA A 112 6.51 16.17 2.44
CA ALA A 112 7.20 14.91 2.14
C ALA A 112 6.23 13.72 2.07
N LEU A 113 5.23 13.67 2.95
CA LEU A 113 4.21 12.62 2.95
C LEU A 113 3.30 12.72 1.71
N ARG A 114 2.89 13.93 1.35
CA ARG A 114 2.08 14.19 0.14
C ARG A 114 2.81 13.84 -1.14
N LYS A 115 4.14 13.99 -1.18
CA LYS A 115 4.98 13.62 -2.34
C LYS A 115 5.13 12.11 -2.51
N LYS A 116 4.97 11.33 -1.43
CA LYS A 116 5.03 9.86 -1.43
C LYS A 116 3.70 9.19 -1.76
N GLN A 117 2.59 9.92 -1.75
CA GLN A 117 1.32 9.33 -2.17
C GLN A 117 1.35 8.98 -3.67
N HIS A 118 0.97 7.73 -3.98
CA HIS A 118 0.84 7.27 -5.34
C HIS A 118 -0.22 8.12 -6.05
N LYS A 119 0.24 9.06 -6.89
CA LYS A 119 -0.67 9.83 -7.74
C LYS A 119 -1.43 8.85 -8.62
N LYS A 120 -2.77 8.86 -8.55
CA LYS A 120 -3.61 8.09 -9.46
C LYS A 120 -3.25 8.49 -10.89
N ARG A 121 -2.53 7.61 -11.58
CA ARG A 121 -2.16 7.83 -12.98
C ARG A 121 -3.40 7.56 -13.81
N LYS A 122 -3.68 8.44 -14.77
CA LYS A 122 -4.72 8.20 -15.76
C LYS A 122 -4.47 6.83 -16.41
N LEU A 123 -5.54 6.10 -16.69
CA LEU A 123 -5.45 4.87 -17.47
C LEU A 123 -4.98 5.23 -18.88
N VAL A 124 -3.68 5.09 -19.12
CA VAL A 124 -3.02 5.40 -20.38
C VAL A 124 -2.62 4.09 -21.04
N ASP A 125 -2.95 3.93 -22.31
CA ASP A 125 -2.49 2.81 -23.13
C ASP A 125 -0.95 2.82 -23.20
N ARG A 126 -0.31 2.01 -22.35
CA ARG A 126 1.17 1.93 -22.25
C ARG A 126 1.79 1.41 -23.54
N ARG A 127 1.05 0.63 -24.34
CA ARG A 127 1.49 0.07 -25.63
C ARG A 127 1.36 1.09 -26.76
N ALA A 128 0.56 2.14 -26.60
CA ALA A 128 0.54 3.26 -27.54
C ALA A 128 1.83 4.11 -27.49
N SER A 129 2.62 4.03 -26.42
CA SER A 129 3.92 4.72 -26.35
C SER A 129 4.98 4.03 -27.23
N LYS A 130 5.80 4.84 -27.90
CA LYS A 130 6.94 4.42 -28.75
C LYS A 130 6.54 3.48 -29.91
N SER A 131 5.40 3.76 -30.55
CA SER A 131 4.96 3.09 -31.79
C SER A 131 4.77 1.57 -31.70
N ARG A 132 4.52 1.02 -30.50
CA ARG A 132 4.23 -0.42 -30.31
C ARG A 132 2.79 -0.81 -30.63
N LYS A 133 1.97 0.17 -31.02
CA LYS A 133 0.60 0.03 -31.50
C LYS A 133 0.46 0.87 -32.78
N ILE A 134 -0.06 0.25 -33.85
CA ILE A 134 -0.34 0.95 -35.11
C ILE A 134 -1.46 1.96 -34.86
N ARG A 135 -1.25 3.20 -35.31
CA ARG A 135 -2.23 4.28 -35.24
C ARG A 135 -2.52 4.78 -36.64
N TYR A 136 -3.80 4.83 -36.98
CA TYR A 136 -4.26 5.41 -38.24
C TYR A 136 -4.38 6.93 -38.09
N SER A 137 -3.23 7.60 -38.06
CA SER A 137 -3.13 9.06 -38.06
C SER A 137 -2.45 9.53 -39.34
N VAL A 138 -3.06 10.47 -40.06
CA VAL A 138 -2.46 11.05 -41.26
C VAL A 138 -1.25 11.91 -40.88
N HIS A 139 -0.12 11.70 -41.57
CA HIS A 139 1.10 12.47 -41.34
C HIS A 139 1.31 13.40 -42.53
N GLU A 140 1.13 14.70 -42.34
CA GLU A 140 1.11 15.70 -43.43
C GLU A 140 2.39 15.69 -44.29
N LYS A 141 3.57 15.53 -43.67
CA LYS A 141 4.86 15.54 -44.38
C LYS A 141 5.06 14.41 -45.39
N ILE A 142 4.35 13.29 -45.21
CA ILE A 142 4.42 12.13 -46.11
C ILE A 142 3.12 11.97 -46.93
N ALA A 143 2.12 12.81 -46.68
CA ALA A 143 0.97 12.89 -47.56
C ALA A 143 1.45 13.40 -48.92
N ASN A 144 1.00 12.76 -50.01
CA ASN A 144 1.41 13.08 -51.39
C ASN A 144 2.92 12.97 -51.66
N PHE A 145 3.66 12.16 -50.88
CA PHE A 145 5.11 12.00 -51.07
C PHE A 145 5.48 11.40 -52.44
N MET A 146 4.63 10.54 -52.99
CA MET A 146 4.79 9.97 -54.33
C MET A 146 3.47 9.96 -55.08
N ALA A 147 3.53 10.20 -56.38
CA ALA A 147 2.41 9.98 -57.27
C ALA A 147 2.19 8.46 -57.50
N PRO A 148 0.94 8.01 -57.62
CA PRO A 148 0.66 6.60 -57.90
C PRO A 148 1.22 6.20 -59.27
N VAL A 149 2.07 5.18 -59.30
CA VAL A 149 2.58 4.58 -60.53
C VAL A 149 1.70 3.37 -60.86
N PRO A 150 1.06 3.32 -62.04
CA PRO A 150 0.22 2.19 -62.41
C PRO A 150 1.08 0.93 -62.55
N MET A 151 0.72 -0.11 -61.79
CA MET A 151 1.32 -1.43 -61.97
C MET A 151 0.68 -2.11 -63.17
N THR A 152 1.48 -2.49 -64.15
CA THR A 152 1.04 -3.35 -65.26
C THR A 152 0.99 -4.78 -64.77
N VAL A 153 -0.18 -5.21 -64.28
CA VAL A 153 -0.39 -6.60 -63.86
C VAL A 153 -0.35 -7.49 -65.11
N PRO A 154 0.51 -8.53 -65.14
CA PRO A 154 0.55 -9.44 -66.26
C PRO A 154 -0.82 -10.09 -66.52
N PRO A 155 -1.24 -10.29 -67.80
CA PRO A 155 -2.55 -10.88 -68.12
C PRO A 155 -2.79 -12.27 -67.51
N MET A 156 -1.71 -13.00 -67.24
CA MET A 156 -1.73 -14.34 -66.64
C MET A 156 -1.84 -14.33 -65.11
N ALA A 157 -1.76 -13.18 -64.45
CA ALA A 157 -1.63 -13.09 -62.99
C ALA A 157 -2.85 -13.66 -62.25
N SER A 158 -4.07 -13.42 -62.73
CA SER A 158 -5.29 -13.97 -62.13
C SER A 158 -5.26 -15.51 -62.07
N LYS A 159 -5.02 -16.15 -63.22
CA LYS A 159 -4.89 -17.61 -63.31
C LYS A 159 -3.73 -18.17 -62.49
N LEU A 160 -2.64 -17.41 -62.38
CA LEU A 160 -1.48 -17.76 -61.56
C LEU A 160 -1.80 -17.71 -60.07
N PHE A 161 -2.49 -16.67 -59.59
CA PHE A 161 -2.86 -16.54 -58.17
C PHE A 161 -3.93 -17.55 -57.75
N GLU A 162 -4.86 -17.89 -58.65
CA GLU A 162 -5.87 -18.93 -58.42
C GLU A 162 -5.24 -20.32 -58.24
N ASN A 163 -4.15 -20.61 -58.96
CA ASN A 163 -3.50 -21.91 -58.96
C ASN A 163 -2.14 -21.94 -58.25
N LEU A 164 -1.80 -20.90 -57.49
CA LEU A 164 -0.46 -20.71 -56.90
C LEU A 164 -0.01 -21.90 -56.04
N PHE A 165 -0.96 -22.53 -55.35
CA PHE A 165 -0.72 -23.69 -54.48
C PHE A 165 -1.41 -24.98 -54.99
N GLY A 166 -1.83 -25.01 -56.26
CA GLY A 166 -2.40 -26.22 -56.89
C GLY A 166 -3.83 -26.59 -56.46
N MET A 167 -4.55 -25.68 -55.79
CA MET A 167 -5.90 -25.95 -55.26
C MET A 167 -7.02 -25.89 -56.33
N GLY A 168 -6.78 -25.24 -57.49
CA GLY A 168 -7.81 -25.04 -58.52
C GLY A 168 -8.19 -26.28 -59.34
N ASN A 169 -7.51 -27.43 -59.16
CA ASN A 169 -7.83 -28.69 -59.85
C ASN A 169 -8.45 -29.76 -58.95
N GLN A 170 -8.81 -29.43 -57.70
CA GLN A 170 -9.64 -30.34 -56.90
C GLN A 170 -11.08 -30.26 -57.39
N LYS A 171 -11.44 -31.09 -58.37
CA LYS A 171 -12.84 -31.42 -58.64
C LYS A 171 -13.42 -32.03 -57.36
N ALA A 172 -14.41 -31.35 -56.77
CA ALA A 172 -15.38 -31.99 -55.89
C ALA A 172 -16.25 -32.97 -56.69
#